data_AF-A0A8T9QCH6-F1
#
_entry.id   AF-A0A8T9QCH6-F1
#
_cell.length_a   1.000
_cell.length_b   1.000
_cell.length_c   1.000
_cell.angle_alpha   90.00
_cell.angle_beta   90.00
_cell.angle_gamma   90.00
#
_symmetry.space_group_name_H-M   'P 1'
#
loop_
_entity.id
_entity.type
_entity.pdbx_description
1 polymer ?
#
loop_
_entity_poly.entity_id
_entity_poly.type
_entity_poly.pdbx_seq_one_letter_code
_entity_poly.pdbx_strand_id
1 'polypeptide(L)'
;MPKYYDQREIESLPTRDLLRDLLRSPLALSGLKGREQPYDSLLALLLAWEKPDQPPTLALLQQRAHLKATRFRPTLELLYQAFLAALAAEEAVIQCPQVTHCFIIPGHRQNQLVWCQLARVPQVGENVELDFLWAITGHDTYFVESITSEYQEGKITVYLQLAAGRYDPYYQLLLARARFENKLTHSLERELDEDQLRTWLHSAYGVTKASAPVPDVPACLPRKRS
;
A
#
# COMPACT_ATOMS: atom_id res chain seq x y z
N MET A 1 -23.93 -5.52 -6.69
CA MET A 1 -23.37 -5.94 -5.40
C MET A 1 -21.99 -6.51 -5.65
N PRO A 2 -20.93 -5.91 -5.08
CA PRO A 2 -19.58 -6.46 -5.21
C PRO A 2 -19.55 -7.82 -4.51
N LYS A 3 -19.12 -8.85 -5.25
CA LYS A 3 -18.87 -10.18 -4.68
C LYS A 3 -17.71 -10.02 -3.71
N TYR A 4 -18.02 -10.01 -2.42
CA TYR A 4 -17.02 -10.13 -1.36
C TYR A 4 -16.18 -11.38 -1.64
N TYR A 5 -14.89 -11.26 -1.36
CA TYR A 5 -13.88 -12.31 -1.46
C TYR A 5 -14.48 -13.69 -1.25
N ASP A 6 -14.33 -14.53 -2.28
CA ASP A 6 -14.55 -15.96 -2.20
C ASP A 6 -13.84 -16.45 -0.95
N GLN A 7 -14.60 -16.97 0.01
CA GLN A 7 -14.08 -17.70 1.15
C GLN A 7 -13.44 -18.98 0.61
N ARG A 8 -12.27 -18.86 0.00
CA ARG A 8 -11.39 -20.02 -0.15
C ARG A 8 -11.20 -20.52 1.27
N GLU A 9 -11.58 -21.77 1.51
CA GLU A 9 -11.21 -22.50 2.71
C GLU A 9 -9.75 -22.14 2.98
N ILE A 10 -9.49 -21.49 4.11
CA ILE A 10 -8.15 -21.09 4.47
C ILE A 10 -7.38 -22.40 4.60
N GLU A 11 -6.68 -22.81 3.55
CA GLU A 11 -5.67 -23.85 3.63
C GLU A 11 -4.83 -23.51 4.86
N SER A 12 -4.72 -24.47 5.79
CA SER A 12 -4.13 -24.22 7.09
C SER A 12 -2.77 -23.54 6.93
N LEU A 13 -2.71 -22.24 7.24
CA LEU A 13 -1.54 -21.41 6.96
C LEU A 13 -0.31 -21.98 7.68
N PRO A 14 0.89 -21.87 7.09
CA PRO A 14 2.12 -22.29 7.75
C PRO A 14 2.28 -21.57 9.10
N THR A 15 2.65 -22.30 10.15
CA THR A 15 2.86 -21.76 11.52
C THR A 15 3.81 -20.56 11.53
N ARG A 16 4.81 -20.56 10.64
CA ARG A 16 5.76 -19.44 10.49
C ARG A 16 5.08 -18.15 10.05
N ASP A 17 4.14 -18.25 9.12
CA ASP A 17 3.46 -17.08 8.56
C ASP A 17 2.46 -16.51 9.57
N LEU A 18 1.73 -17.39 10.28
CA LEU A 18 0.88 -16.99 11.41
C LEU A 18 1.67 -16.19 12.47
N LEU A 19 2.83 -16.70 12.88
CA LEU A 19 3.68 -16.02 13.87
C LEU A 19 4.22 -14.69 13.36
N ARG A 20 4.66 -14.64 12.10
CA ARG A 20 5.16 -13.41 11.48
C ARG A 20 4.07 -12.33 11.50
N ASP A 21 2.85 -12.67 11.11
CA ASP A 21 1.77 -11.71 10.96
C ASP A 21 1.32 -11.17 12.34
N LEU A 22 1.25 -12.05 13.35
CA LEU A 22 0.96 -11.67 14.74
C LEU A 22 2.05 -10.77 15.32
N LEU A 23 3.33 -11.11 15.17
CA LEU A 23 4.46 -10.32 15.71
C LEU A 23 4.58 -8.93 15.09
N ARG A 24 4.13 -8.75 13.84
CA ARG A 24 4.11 -7.45 13.15
C ARG A 24 2.96 -6.55 13.58
N SER A 25 2.00 -7.08 14.35
CA SER A 25 0.76 -6.38 14.70
C SER A 25 0.54 -6.30 16.22
N PRO A 26 1.51 -5.81 17.02
CA PRO A 26 1.41 -5.84 18.48
C PRO A 26 0.24 -4.99 19.02
N LEU A 27 -0.15 -3.92 18.32
CA LEU A 27 -1.30 -3.10 18.73
C LEU A 27 -2.60 -3.86 18.63
N ALA A 28 -2.86 -4.48 17.48
CA ALA A 28 -4.05 -5.28 17.27
C ALA A 28 -4.10 -6.50 18.21
N LEU A 29 -2.95 -7.13 18.47
CA LEU A 29 -2.82 -8.15 19.51
C LEU A 29 -3.14 -7.63 20.91
N SER A 30 -2.74 -6.41 21.25
CA SER A 30 -2.97 -5.85 22.58
C SER A 30 -4.47 -5.69 22.90
N GLY A 31 -5.30 -5.46 21.88
CA GLY A 31 -6.76 -5.40 22.00
C GLY A 31 -7.43 -6.74 22.36
N LEU A 32 -6.69 -7.86 22.26
CA LEU A 32 -7.17 -9.19 22.66
C LEU A 32 -6.97 -9.50 24.15
N LYS A 33 -6.27 -8.65 24.90
CA LYS A 33 -6.00 -8.86 26.33
C LYS A 33 -7.28 -8.92 27.16
N GLY A 34 -7.25 -9.71 28.24
CA GLY A 34 -8.28 -9.69 29.28
C GLY A 34 -9.54 -10.51 28.99
N ARG A 35 -9.50 -11.41 28.00
CA ARG A 35 -10.65 -12.24 27.60
C ARG A 35 -10.66 -13.64 28.22
N GLU A 36 -9.73 -13.95 29.13
CA GLU A 36 -9.52 -15.27 29.77
C GLU A 36 -9.56 -16.43 28.77
N GLN A 37 -8.73 -16.32 27.73
CA GLN A 37 -8.74 -17.25 26.60
C GLN A 37 -7.62 -18.28 26.71
N PRO A 38 -7.78 -19.47 26.10
CA PRO A 38 -6.76 -20.52 26.16
C PRO A 38 -5.45 -20.14 25.47
N TYR A 39 -5.41 -19.03 24.71
CA TYR A 39 -4.21 -18.48 24.08
C TYR A 39 -3.50 -17.38 24.90
N ASP A 40 -3.98 -17.01 26.10
CA ASP A 40 -3.49 -15.84 26.83
C ASP A 40 -1.98 -15.91 27.17
N SER A 41 -1.47 -17.10 27.50
CA SER A 41 -0.03 -17.28 27.77
C SER A 41 0.82 -17.02 26.52
N LEU A 42 0.34 -17.46 25.35
CA LEU A 42 1.01 -17.22 24.07
C LEU A 42 0.90 -15.75 23.67
N LEU A 43 -0.27 -15.14 23.84
CA LEU A 43 -0.50 -13.72 23.57
C LEU A 43 0.46 -12.83 24.38
N ALA A 44 0.57 -13.08 25.69
CA ALA A 44 1.48 -12.34 26.57
C ALA A 44 2.94 -12.43 26.11
N LEU A 45 3.38 -13.61 25.65
CA LEU A 45 4.73 -13.81 25.14
C LEU A 45 4.99 -13.10 23.82
N LEU A 46 4.03 -13.13 22.90
CA LEU A 46 4.17 -12.44 21.61
C LEU A 46 4.22 -10.91 21.80
N LEU A 47 3.43 -10.38 22.72
CA LEU A 47 3.43 -8.95 23.03
C LEU A 47 4.70 -8.48 23.77
N ALA A 48 5.34 -9.36 24.53
CA ALA A 48 6.61 -9.08 25.19
C ALA A 48 7.83 -9.30 24.28
N TRP A 49 7.62 -9.65 23.00
CA TRP A 49 8.71 -9.97 22.08
C TRP A 49 9.33 -8.70 21.48
N GLU A 50 10.57 -8.40 21.85
CA GLU A 50 11.25 -7.14 21.49
C GLU A 50 11.75 -7.08 20.02
N LYS A 51 11.88 -8.23 19.35
CA LYS A 51 12.48 -8.32 18.01
C LYS A 51 11.50 -8.88 16.98
N PRO A 52 10.57 -8.07 16.44
CA PRO A 52 9.55 -8.55 15.50
C PRO A 52 10.14 -9.13 14.20
N ASP A 53 11.30 -8.63 13.76
CA ASP A 53 11.98 -9.11 12.54
C ASP A 53 12.73 -10.43 12.73
N GLN A 54 12.93 -10.86 13.97
CA GLN A 54 13.59 -12.12 14.32
C GLN A 54 12.57 -13.01 15.03
N PRO A 55 11.74 -13.76 14.27
CA PRO A 55 10.70 -14.59 14.88
C PRO A 55 11.36 -15.64 15.79
N PRO A 56 10.82 -15.86 17.00
CA PRO A 56 11.31 -16.88 17.90
C PRO A 56 11.17 -18.28 17.29
N THR A 57 12.05 -19.19 17.71
CA THR A 57 11.89 -20.60 17.35
C THR A 57 10.64 -21.18 18.00
N LEU A 58 9.99 -22.13 17.31
CA LEU A 58 8.79 -22.80 17.84
C LEU A 58 9.04 -23.48 19.19
N ALA A 59 10.21 -24.09 19.34
CA ALA A 59 10.62 -24.74 20.59
C ALA A 59 10.70 -23.73 21.76
N LEU A 60 11.23 -22.53 21.52
CA LEU A 60 11.30 -21.48 22.54
C LEU A 60 9.92 -20.99 22.95
N LEU A 61 9.03 -20.76 21.98
CA LEU A 61 7.65 -20.36 22.28
C LEU A 61 6.88 -21.44 23.04
N GLN A 62 7.01 -22.70 22.64
CA GLN A 62 6.37 -23.83 23.33
C GLN A 62 6.83 -23.94 24.79
N GLN A 63 8.14 -23.83 25.02
CA GLN A 63 8.72 -23.87 26.36
C GLN A 63 8.22 -22.71 27.22
N ARG A 64 8.29 -21.47 26.70
CA ARG A 64 7.89 -20.27 27.45
C ARG A 64 6.38 -20.19 27.69
N ALA A 65 5.58 -20.67 26.75
CA ALA A 65 4.11 -20.69 26.87
C ALA A 65 3.60 -21.88 27.72
N HIS A 66 4.50 -22.78 28.14
CA HIS A 66 4.17 -24.05 28.77
C HIS A 66 3.18 -24.90 27.94
N LEU A 67 3.30 -24.83 26.61
CA LEU A 67 2.43 -25.55 25.67
C LEU A 67 3.16 -26.78 25.10
N LYS A 68 2.49 -27.93 25.17
CA LYS A 68 2.93 -29.14 24.43
C LYS A 68 2.83 -28.88 22.93
N ALA A 69 3.73 -29.50 22.15
CA ALA A 69 3.73 -29.38 20.68
C ALA A 69 2.36 -29.68 20.05
N THR A 70 1.62 -30.66 20.57
CA THR A 70 0.28 -31.04 20.08
C THR A 70 -0.79 -29.97 20.30
N ARG A 71 -0.62 -29.09 21.31
CA ARG A 71 -1.56 -28.00 21.60
C ARG A 71 -1.11 -26.66 21.04
N PHE A 72 0.18 -26.51 20.72
CA PHE A 72 0.73 -25.23 20.27
C PHE A 72 0.06 -24.72 18.99
N ARG A 73 0.03 -25.53 17.93
CA ARG A 73 -0.54 -25.11 16.65
C ARG A 73 -2.04 -24.78 16.75
N PRO A 74 -2.91 -25.62 17.36
CA PRO A 74 -4.30 -25.26 17.57
C PRO A 74 -4.48 -23.97 18.39
N THR A 75 -3.65 -23.74 19.40
CA THR A 75 -3.70 -22.51 20.22
C THR A 75 -3.30 -21.26 19.41
N LEU A 76 -2.28 -21.39 18.55
CA LEU A 76 -1.84 -20.32 17.66
C LEU A 76 -2.91 -20.00 16.61
N GLU A 77 -3.53 -21.02 16.00
CA GLU A 77 -4.62 -20.84 15.04
C GLU A 77 -5.82 -20.16 15.70
N LEU A 78 -6.18 -20.55 16.92
CA LEU A 78 -7.24 -19.90 17.70
C LEU A 78 -6.91 -18.42 17.98
N LEU A 79 -5.67 -18.11 18.37
CA LEU A 79 -5.21 -16.74 18.57
C LEU A 79 -5.30 -15.93 17.27
N TYR A 80 -4.86 -16.52 16.15
CA TYR A 80 -4.91 -15.86 14.85
C TYR A 80 -6.35 -15.61 14.38
N GLN A 81 -7.27 -16.55 14.61
CA GLN A 81 -8.68 -16.34 14.33
C GLN A 81 -9.28 -15.23 15.19
N ALA A 82 -8.95 -15.19 16.49
CA ALA A 82 -9.38 -14.10 17.37
C ALA A 82 -8.82 -12.74 16.93
N PHE A 83 -7.56 -12.71 16.49
CA PHE A 83 -6.93 -11.54 15.89
C PHE A 83 -7.66 -11.05 14.64
N LEU A 84 -7.96 -11.94 13.68
CA LEU A 84 -8.72 -11.57 12.49
C LEU A 84 -10.14 -11.13 12.82
N ALA A 85 -10.80 -11.79 13.77
CA ALA A 85 -12.13 -11.41 14.22
C ALA A 85 -12.15 -10.02 14.87
N ALA A 86 -11.12 -9.69 15.67
CA ALA A 86 -10.98 -8.35 16.24
C ALA A 86 -10.78 -7.30 15.14
N LEU A 87 -9.90 -7.56 14.16
CA LEU A 87 -9.70 -6.67 13.00
C LEU A 87 -10.99 -6.45 12.19
N ALA A 88 -11.84 -7.48 12.08
CA ALA A 88 -13.09 -7.38 11.34
C ALA A 88 -14.21 -6.67 12.12
N ALA A 89 -14.19 -6.73 13.46
CA ALA A 89 -15.27 -6.25 14.31
C ALA A 89 -15.13 -4.78 14.70
N GLU A 90 -13.91 -4.27 14.87
CA GLU A 90 -13.68 -2.93 15.40
C GLU A 90 -12.73 -2.13 14.48
N GLU A 91 -13.25 -1.06 13.87
CA GLU A 91 -12.44 -0.09 13.10
C GLU A 91 -11.31 0.52 13.95
N ALA A 92 -11.46 0.49 15.28
CA ALA A 92 -10.52 1.06 16.24
C ALA A 92 -9.30 0.16 16.56
N VAL A 93 -9.26 -1.10 16.12
CA VAL A 93 -8.14 -2.01 16.46
C VAL A 93 -6.82 -1.56 15.84
N ILE A 94 -6.87 -0.93 14.68
CA ILE A 94 -5.73 -0.27 14.03
C ILE A 94 -6.00 1.23 14.00
N GLN A 95 -5.82 1.89 15.14
CA GLN A 95 -5.70 3.34 15.18
C GLN A 95 -4.23 3.73 15.10
N CYS A 96 -3.88 4.48 14.06
CA CYS A 96 -2.57 5.09 13.93
C CYS A 96 -2.73 6.61 14.09
N PRO A 97 -2.68 7.13 15.33
CA PRO A 97 -2.92 8.55 15.59
C PRO A 97 -1.83 9.45 15.00
N GLN A 98 -0.70 8.88 14.60
CA GLN A 98 0.44 9.60 14.04
C GLN A 98 0.66 9.18 12.59
N VAL A 99 0.30 10.08 11.68
CA VAL A 99 0.60 9.94 10.25
C VAL A 99 1.75 10.88 9.92
N THR A 100 2.87 10.32 9.46
CA THR A 100 4.02 11.07 8.97
C THR A 100 4.13 10.88 7.47
N HIS A 101 4.53 11.91 6.75
CA HIS A 101 4.70 11.88 5.31
C HIS A 101 6.18 12.04 4.98
N CYS A 102 6.65 11.29 3.98
CA CYS A 102 8.01 11.37 3.48
C CYS A 102 7.95 11.58 1.96
N PHE A 103 8.33 12.76 1.50
CA PHE A 103 8.56 12.98 0.07
C PHE A 103 9.90 12.34 -0.31
N ILE A 104 9.87 11.42 -1.27
CA ILE A 104 11.04 10.77 -1.84
C ILE A 104 11.25 11.38 -3.23
N ILE A 105 12.36 12.09 -3.38
CA ILE A 105 12.70 12.78 -4.62
C ILE A 105 13.91 12.08 -5.23
N PRO A 106 13.79 11.46 -6.42
CA PRO A 106 14.91 10.86 -7.12
C PRO A 106 16.02 11.89 -7.33
N GLY A 107 17.23 11.56 -6.90
CA GLY A 107 18.43 12.31 -7.25
C GLY A 107 19.37 11.44 -8.08
N HIS A 108 20.32 12.08 -8.77
CA HIS A 108 21.24 11.37 -9.67
C HIS A 108 22.09 10.29 -8.95
N ARG A 109 22.42 10.49 -7.67
CA ARG A 109 23.23 9.54 -6.88
C ARG A 109 22.47 8.95 -5.69
N GLN A 110 21.59 9.74 -5.08
CA GLN A 110 20.83 9.36 -3.90
C GLN A 110 19.51 10.13 -3.90
N ASN A 111 18.47 9.51 -3.35
CA ASN A 111 17.18 10.16 -3.16
C ASN A 111 17.29 11.23 -2.07
N GLN A 112 16.57 12.33 -2.25
CA GLN A 112 16.32 13.30 -1.19
C GLN A 112 15.06 12.89 -0.44
N LEU A 113 15.11 12.92 0.89
CA LEU A 113 13.99 12.57 1.76
C LEU A 113 13.56 13.82 2.52
N VAL A 114 12.28 14.19 2.39
CA VAL A 114 11.70 15.32 3.14
C VAL A 114 10.56 14.83 4.00
N TRP A 115 10.77 14.87 5.31
CA TRP A 115 9.80 14.45 6.30
C TRP A 115 8.90 15.60 6.71
N CYS A 116 7.58 15.40 6.64
CA CYS A 116 6.59 16.42 6.98
C CYS A 116 5.27 15.82 7.49
N GLN A 117 4.37 16.68 7.96
CA GLN A 117 3.00 16.32 8.30
C GLN A 117 2.06 17.13 7.42
N LEU A 118 1.31 16.44 6.57
CA LEU A 118 0.33 17.04 5.68
C LEU A 118 -1.06 16.87 6.27
N ALA A 119 -1.94 17.85 6.05
CA ALA A 119 -3.34 17.78 6.46
C ALA A 119 -4.13 16.71 5.68
N ARG A 120 -3.69 16.40 4.45
CA ARG A 120 -4.20 15.32 3.61
C ARG A 120 -3.05 14.68 2.85
N VAL A 121 -3.17 13.39 2.54
CA VAL A 121 -2.26 12.71 1.62
C VAL A 121 -2.56 13.22 0.19
N PRO A 122 -1.58 13.80 -0.52
CA PRO A 122 -1.70 14.12 -1.94
C PRO A 122 -2.03 12.89 -2.78
N GLN A 123 -2.81 13.05 -3.85
CA GLN A 123 -3.15 11.93 -4.74
C GLN A 123 -2.08 11.71 -5.81
N VAL A 124 -2.02 10.50 -6.38
CA VAL A 124 -1.17 10.23 -7.56
C VAL A 124 -1.58 11.17 -8.70
N GLY A 125 -0.60 11.82 -9.30
CA GLY A 125 -0.75 12.85 -10.33
C GLY A 125 -1.05 14.25 -9.80
N GLU A 126 -1.20 14.43 -8.49
CA GLU A 126 -1.30 15.76 -7.89
C GLU A 126 0.06 16.46 -7.90
N ASN A 127 0.07 17.75 -8.21
CA ASN A 127 1.30 18.56 -8.18
C ASN A 127 1.59 19.05 -6.76
N VAL A 128 2.87 19.14 -6.41
CA VAL A 128 3.39 19.63 -5.14
C VAL A 128 4.50 20.63 -5.43
N GLU A 129 4.44 21.80 -4.80
CA GLU A 129 5.45 22.85 -4.90
C GLU A 129 6.38 22.78 -3.68
N LEU A 130 7.67 22.65 -3.91
CA LEU A 130 8.74 22.50 -2.91
C LEU A 130 9.90 23.45 -3.24
N ASP A 131 9.62 24.75 -3.26
CA ASP A 131 10.57 25.81 -3.66
C ASP A 131 11.92 25.74 -2.92
N PHE A 132 11.91 25.29 -1.66
CA PHE A 132 13.10 25.14 -0.83
C PHE A 132 14.08 24.07 -1.34
N LEU A 133 13.72 23.27 -2.34
CA LEU A 133 14.57 22.28 -2.97
C LEU A 133 15.21 22.73 -4.28
N TRP A 134 14.79 23.86 -4.84
CA TRP A 134 15.28 24.36 -6.13
C TRP A 134 16.82 24.36 -6.22
N ALA A 135 17.49 24.84 -5.16
CA ALA A 135 18.95 24.90 -5.12
C ALA A 135 19.66 23.55 -5.18
N ILE A 136 18.96 22.46 -4.82
CA ILE A 136 19.50 21.09 -4.77
C ILE A 136 19.15 20.32 -6.04
N THR A 137 17.92 20.46 -6.52
CA THR A 137 17.34 19.62 -7.57
C THR A 137 17.22 20.33 -8.91
N GLY A 138 17.26 21.66 -8.95
CA GLY A 138 16.94 22.45 -10.14
C GLY A 138 15.45 22.49 -10.47
N HIS A 139 14.59 22.02 -9.56
CA HIS A 139 13.14 21.95 -9.75
C HIS A 139 12.42 22.45 -8.49
N ASP A 140 11.34 23.20 -8.66
CA ASP A 140 10.45 23.69 -7.61
C ASP A 140 9.10 22.96 -7.62
N THR A 141 8.69 22.51 -8.81
CA THR A 141 7.42 21.83 -9.06
C THR A 141 7.64 20.35 -9.26
N TYR A 142 6.83 19.56 -8.58
CA TYR A 142 6.82 18.11 -8.64
C TYR A 142 5.40 17.58 -8.82
N PHE A 143 5.25 16.31 -9.16
CA PHE A 143 4.01 15.58 -9.02
C PHE A 143 4.21 14.23 -8.33
N VAL A 144 3.14 13.74 -7.69
CA VAL A 144 3.15 12.44 -7.01
C VAL A 144 3.07 11.32 -8.04
N GLU A 145 4.13 10.53 -8.16
CA GLU A 145 4.19 9.39 -9.06
C GLU A 145 3.59 8.14 -8.43
N SER A 146 3.94 7.88 -7.17
CA SER A 146 3.40 6.73 -6.42
C SER A 146 3.33 7.01 -4.94
N ILE A 147 2.45 6.28 -4.27
CA ILE A 147 2.24 6.36 -2.83
C ILE A 147 2.36 4.96 -2.27
N THR A 148 3.24 4.80 -1.29
CA THR A 148 3.31 3.59 -0.49
C THR A 148 3.11 3.97 0.98
N SER A 149 2.72 3.00 1.80
CA SER A 149 2.51 3.25 3.22
C SER A 149 3.06 2.09 4.02
N GLU A 150 3.74 2.43 5.10
CA GLU A 150 4.29 1.49 6.06
C GLU A 150 3.63 1.70 7.41
N TYR A 151 3.22 0.60 8.03
CA TYR A 151 2.58 0.57 9.33
C TYR A 151 3.56 -0.05 10.31
N GLN A 152 4.07 0.75 11.25
CA GLN A 152 5.02 0.29 12.25
C GLN A 152 4.72 0.95 13.60
N GLU A 153 4.59 0.14 14.66
CA GLU A 153 4.47 0.62 16.04
C GLU A 153 3.36 1.67 16.27
N GLY A 154 2.24 1.58 15.55
CA GLY A 154 1.13 2.55 15.67
C GLY A 154 1.33 3.86 14.93
N LYS A 155 2.38 3.94 14.11
CA LYS A 155 2.63 5.04 13.21
C LYS A 155 2.39 4.57 11.78
N ILE A 156 1.81 5.47 11.00
CA ILE A 156 1.77 5.30 9.54
C ILE A 156 2.80 6.27 8.97
N THR A 157 3.72 5.72 8.20
CA THR A 157 4.57 6.50 7.32
C THR A 157 4.05 6.39 5.91
N VAL A 158 3.61 7.50 5.34
CA VAL A 158 3.20 7.61 3.94
C VAL A 158 4.40 8.09 3.13
N TYR A 159 4.91 7.23 2.26
CA TYR A 159 5.98 7.57 1.33
C TYR A 159 5.38 8.03 0.01
N LEU A 160 5.73 9.24 -0.40
CA LEU A 160 5.28 9.87 -1.62
C LEU A 160 6.46 9.99 -2.57
N GLN A 161 6.50 9.12 -3.58
CA GLN A 161 7.49 9.21 -4.64
C GLN A 161 7.14 10.38 -5.54
N LEU A 162 8.04 11.34 -5.66
CA LEU A 162 7.85 12.54 -6.48
C LEU A 162 8.65 12.43 -7.77
N ALA A 163 8.07 12.94 -8.86
CA ALA A 163 8.76 13.18 -10.12
C ALA A 163 8.80 14.68 -10.40
N ALA A 164 9.88 15.16 -11.00
CA ALA A 164 10.06 16.57 -11.31
C ALA A 164 9.11 17.03 -12.43
N GLY A 165 8.66 18.28 -12.37
CA GLY A 165 7.78 18.89 -13.35
C GLY A 165 6.31 18.78 -13.01
N ARG A 166 5.45 18.96 -14.01
CA ARG A 166 3.99 18.94 -13.88
C ARG A 166 3.42 17.63 -14.42
N TYR A 167 2.43 17.10 -13.72
CA TYR A 167 1.72 15.91 -14.18
C TYR A 167 1.00 16.18 -15.50
N ASP A 168 1.26 15.35 -16.51
CA ASP A 168 0.56 15.33 -17.78
C ASP A 168 -0.26 14.02 -17.89
N PRO A 169 -1.60 14.09 -17.71
CA PRO A 169 -2.44 12.89 -17.75
C PRO A 169 -2.45 12.22 -19.12
N TYR A 170 -2.28 12.99 -20.21
CA TYR A 170 -2.27 12.45 -21.56
C TYR A 170 -1.00 11.65 -21.82
N TYR A 171 0.16 12.21 -21.46
CA TYR A 171 1.44 11.50 -21.53
C TYR A 171 1.41 10.19 -20.73
N GLN A 172 0.89 10.23 -19.50
CA GLN A 172 0.82 9.04 -18.62
C GLN A 172 -0.11 7.95 -19.18
N LEU A 173 -1.22 8.36 -19.82
CA LEU A 173 -2.09 7.42 -20.52
C LEU A 173 -1.36 6.73 -21.69
N LEU A 174 -0.61 7.48 -22.49
CA LEU A 174 0.16 6.90 -23.60
C LEU A 174 1.24 5.95 -23.09
N LEU A 175 1.95 6.34 -22.03
CA LEU A 175 2.98 5.52 -21.39
C LEU A 175 2.40 4.20 -20.86
N ALA A 176 1.28 4.26 -20.13
CA ALA A 176 0.58 3.10 -19.62
C ALA A 176 0.11 2.16 -20.75
N ARG A 177 -0.43 2.74 -21.84
CA ARG A 177 -0.82 1.98 -23.03
C ARG A 177 0.38 1.29 -23.69
N ALA A 178 1.51 1.99 -23.81
CA ALA A 178 2.72 1.44 -24.42
C ALA A 178 3.28 0.25 -23.64
N ARG A 179 3.27 0.33 -22.30
CA ARG A 179 3.65 -0.77 -21.41
C ARG A 179 2.66 -1.93 -21.51
N PHE A 180 1.36 -1.66 -21.48
CA PHE A 180 0.32 -2.70 -21.60
C PHE A 180 0.39 -3.47 -22.93
N GLU A 181 0.64 -2.77 -24.03
CA GLU A 181 0.81 -3.38 -25.36
C GLU A 181 2.21 -4.00 -25.56
N ASN A 182 3.09 -3.98 -24.55
CA ASN A 182 4.50 -4.41 -24.61
C ASN A 182 5.32 -3.73 -25.74
N LYS A 183 4.92 -2.54 -26.19
CA LYS A 183 5.66 -1.77 -27.20
C LYS A 183 6.81 -0.98 -26.58
N LEU A 184 6.67 -0.60 -25.32
CA LEU A 184 7.75 0.00 -24.53
C LEU A 184 8.38 -1.08 -23.66
N THR A 185 9.50 -1.65 -24.13
CA THR A 185 10.28 -2.59 -23.32
C THR A 185 11.09 -1.82 -22.27
N HIS A 186 11.45 -2.50 -21.18
CA HIS A 186 12.32 -1.92 -20.15
C HIS A 186 13.69 -1.46 -20.69
N SER A 187 14.22 -2.08 -21.75
CA SER A 187 15.46 -1.63 -22.39
C SER A 187 15.25 -0.30 -23.12
N LEU A 188 14.20 -0.22 -23.94
CA LEU A 188 13.87 0.98 -24.72
C LEU A 188 13.57 2.18 -23.79
N GLU A 189 12.84 1.94 -22.71
CA GLU A 189 12.53 2.96 -21.71
C GLU A 189 13.77 3.53 -21.01
N ARG A 190 14.84 2.74 -20.89
CA ARG A 190 16.11 3.19 -20.30
C ARG A 190 17.02 3.91 -21.29
N GLU A 191 16.83 3.66 -22.58
CA GLU A 191 17.62 4.27 -23.66
C GLU A 191 17.10 5.66 -24.03
N LEU A 192 15.79 5.87 -23.93
CA LEU A 192 15.14 7.14 -24.27
C LEU A 192 15.20 8.11 -23.08
N ASP A 193 15.65 9.33 -23.32
CA ASP A 193 15.39 10.44 -22.39
C ASP A 193 13.88 10.80 -22.38
N GLU A 194 13.46 11.67 -21.47
CA GLU A 194 12.03 11.99 -21.31
C GLU A 194 11.43 12.62 -22.58
N ASP A 195 12.17 13.49 -23.26
CA ASP A 195 11.71 14.20 -24.47
C ASP A 195 11.63 13.26 -25.68
N GLN A 196 12.61 12.36 -25.81
CA GLN A 196 12.60 11.29 -26.80
C GLN A 196 11.47 10.32 -26.54
N LEU A 197 11.23 9.94 -25.29
CA LEU A 197 10.13 9.06 -24.90
C LEU A 197 8.78 9.71 -25.20
N ARG A 198 8.60 11.00 -24.87
CA ARG A 198 7.42 11.78 -25.24
C ARG A 198 7.20 11.76 -26.75
N THR A 199 8.24 12.09 -27.52
CA THR A 199 8.17 12.12 -29.00
C THR A 199 7.85 10.75 -29.57
N TRP A 200 8.46 9.69 -29.05
CA TRP A 200 8.19 8.31 -29.45
C TRP A 200 6.75 7.90 -29.14
N LEU A 201 6.24 8.21 -27.95
CA LEU A 201 4.85 7.93 -27.56
C LEU A 201 3.87 8.68 -28.47
N HIS A 202 4.13 9.95 -28.77
CA HIS A 202 3.35 10.71 -29.73
C HIS A 202 3.46 10.15 -31.15
N SER A 203 4.61 9.64 -31.59
CA SER A 203 4.70 8.99 -32.91
C SER A 203 3.97 7.64 -32.94
N ALA A 204 4.01 6.88 -31.85
CA ALA A 204 3.42 5.54 -31.76
C ALA A 204 1.90 5.58 -31.58
N TYR A 205 1.39 6.61 -30.89
CA TYR A 205 -0.01 6.71 -30.47
C TYR A 205 -0.69 8.04 -30.78
N GLY A 206 0.07 9.07 -31.14
CA GLY A 206 -0.41 10.41 -31.49
C GLY A 206 -1.02 10.42 -32.89
N VAL A 207 -2.12 9.70 -33.03
CA VAL A 207 -3.16 10.00 -33.99
C VAL A 207 -4.47 9.94 -33.22
N THR A 208 -4.97 11.11 -32.81
CA THR A 208 -6.42 11.30 -32.70
C THR A 208 -6.98 11.13 -34.11
N LYS A 209 -7.26 9.88 -34.51
CA LYS A 209 -8.39 9.68 -35.41
C LYS A 209 -9.55 10.28 -34.62
N ALA A 210 -10.05 11.42 -35.08
CA ALA A 210 -11.20 12.09 -34.51
C ALA A 210 -12.17 11.00 -34.05
N SER A 211 -12.40 10.91 -32.75
CA SER A 211 -13.39 10.00 -32.19
C SER A 211 -14.62 10.15 -33.07
N ALA A 212 -15.09 9.04 -33.66
CA ALA A 212 -16.29 9.07 -34.47
C ALA A 212 -17.36 9.85 -33.71
N PRO A 213 -18.13 10.73 -34.37
CA PRO A 213 -19.13 11.55 -33.68
C PRO A 213 -19.96 10.64 -32.79
N VAL A 214 -20.05 11.02 -31.51
CA VAL A 214 -20.91 10.32 -30.55
C VAL A 214 -22.29 10.26 -31.20
N PRO A 215 -22.87 9.08 -31.46
CA PRO A 215 -24.21 9.01 -32.01
C PRO A 215 -25.15 9.75 -31.07
N ASP A 216 -25.94 10.66 -31.63
CA ASP A 216 -26.88 11.50 -30.88
C ASP A 216 -27.64 10.64 -29.87
N VAL A 217 -27.47 10.97 -28.59
CA VAL A 217 -28.23 10.34 -27.52
C VAL A 217 -29.70 10.63 -27.81
N PRO A 218 -30.57 9.60 -27.99
CA PRO A 218 -31.97 9.84 -28.30
C PRO A 218 -32.57 10.65 -27.15
N ALA A 219 -33.13 11.81 -27.49
CA ALA A 219 -33.75 12.71 -26.55
C ALA A 219 -34.72 11.93 -25.64
N CYS A 220 -34.48 12.01 -24.32
CA CYS A 220 -35.35 11.42 -23.32
C CYS A 220 -36.75 12.00 -23.51
N LEU A 221 -37.67 11.20 -24.05
CA LEU A 221 -39.07 11.59 -24.18
C LEU A 221 -39.65 11.84 -22.79
N PRO A 222 -40.39 12.95 -22.59
CA PRO A 222 -40.96 13.26 -21.29
C PRO A 222 -41.94 12.17 -20.88
N ARG A 223 -41.66 11.52 -19.74
CA ARG A 223 -42.59 10.59 -19.09
C ARG A 223 -43.90 11.33 -18.82
N LYS A 224 -44.96 10.96 -19.53
CA LYS A 224 -46.34 11.32 -19.16
C LYS A 224 -46.61 10.76 -17.76
N ARG A 225 -46.86 11.64 -16.80
CA ARG A 225 -47.41 11.27 -15.50
C ARG A 225 -48.86 10.84 -15.72
N SER A 226 -49.15 9.58 -15.44
CA SER A 226 -50.50 9.04 -15.22
C SER A 226 -50.66 8.79 -13.74
#